data_AF-A0A919MVM7-F1
#
_entry.id   AF-A0A919MVM7-F1
#
_cell.length_a   1.000
_cell.length_b   1.000
_cell.length_c   1.000
_cell.angle_alpha   90.00
_cell.angle_beta   90.00
_cell.angle_gamma   90.00
#
_symmetry.space_group_name_H-M   'P 1'
#
loop_
_entity.id
_entity.type
_entity.pdbx_description
1 polymer ?
#
loop_
_entity_poly.entity_id
_entity_poly.type
_entity_poly.pdbx_seq_one_letter_code
_entity_poly.pdbx_strand_id
1 'polypeptide(L)'
;MSVTAAIDALRHDAAVWDQVSQVTRRAGQEAGALSLHESLLSWASVPTGLLATYAQIQQKTVTLLDEATAVYREVSTALDKVAHAYELSDTNAASQLKGVWDVRE
;
A
#
# COMPACT_ATOMS: atom_id res chain seq x y z
N MET A 1 -24.16 13.19 6.15
CA MET A 1 -23.52 11.93 5.74
C MET A 1 -23.67 10.95 6.90
N SER A 2 -24.11 9.72 6.66
CA SER A 2 -24.21 8.72 7.73
C SER A 2 -22.83 8.16 8.06
N VAL A 3 -22.64 7.66 9.30
CA VAL A 3 -21.40 7.00 9.73
C VAL A 3 -21.07 5.80 8.83
N THR A 4 -22.09 5.07 8.39
CA THR A 4 -21.96 3.98 7.41
C THR A 4 -21.33 4.42 6.10
N ALA A 5 -21.76 5.55 5.52
CA ALA A 5 -21.18 6.06 4.28
C ALA A 5 -19.70 6.47 4.45
N ALA A 6 -19.32 6.94 5.64
CA ALA A 6 -17.92 7.24 5.94
C ALA A 6 -17.07 5.97 6.12
N ILE A 7 -17.60 4.92 6.74
CA ILE A 7 -16.94 3.60 6.87
C ILE A 7 -16.73 2.97 5.49
N ASP A 8 -17.75 3.01 4.63
CA ASP A 8 -17.66 2.47 3.27
C ASP A 8 -16.62 3.23 2.44
N ALA A 9 -16.56 4.55 2.58
CA ALA A 9 -15.53 5.36 1.94
C ALA A 9 -14.11 5.01 2.43
N LEU A 10 -13.91 4.83 3.75
CA LEU A 10 -12.62 4.43 4.31
C LEU A 10 -12.17 3.05 3.79
N ARG A 11 -13.10 2.10 3.68
CA ARG A 11 -12.82 0.77 3.11
C ARG A 11 -12.49 0.83 1.64
N HIS A 12 -13.21 1.67 0.88
CA HIS A 12 -12.92 1.89 -0.53
C HIS A 12 -11.50 2.44 -0.71
N ASP A 13 -11.16 3.48 0.05
CA ASP A 13 -9.84 4.09 0.01
C ASP A 13 -8.74 3.10 0.44
N ALA A 14 -8.99 2.29 1.46
CA ALA A 14 -8.07 1.23 1.89
C ALA A 14 -7.80 0.22 0.74
N ALA A 15 -8.85 -0.18 0.02
CA ALA A 15 -8.73 -1.10 -1.12
C ALA A 15 -7.96 -0.46 -2.29
N VAL A 16 -8.17 0.83 -2.56
CA VAL A 16 -7.42 1.57 -3.58
C VAL A 16 -5.93 1.60 -3.23
N TRP A 17 -5.58 1.92 -1.99
CA TRP A 17 -4.18 1.94 -1.56
C TRP A 17 -3.52 0.56 -1.57
N ASP A 18 -4.27 -0.50 -1.23
CA ASP A 18 -3.76 -1.87 -1.39
C ASP A 18 -3.49 -2.19 -2.87
N GLN A 19 -4.41 -1.86 -3.77
CA GLN A 19 -4.23 -2.05 -5.20
C GLN A 19 -3.00 -1.30 -5.73
N VAL A 20 -2.80 -0.04 -5.33
CA VAL A 20 -1.60 0.74 -5.68
C VAL A 20 -0.35 0.03 -5.16
N SER A 21 -0.35 -0.43 -3.90
CA SER A 21 0.78 -1.17 -3.32
C SER A 21 1.15 -2.42 -4.14
N GLN A 22 0.13 -3.14 -4.65
CA GLN A 22 0.32 -4.33 -5.47
C GLN A 22 0.90 -4.01 -6.84
N VAL A 23 0.43 -2.93 -7.49
CA VAL A 23 0.97 -2.46 -8.78
C VAL A 23 2.41 -2.01 -8.62
N THR A 24 2.71 -1.19 -7.59
CA THR A 24 4.07 -0.74 -7.30
C THR A 24 5.00 -1.91 -7.02
N ARG A 25 4.55 -2.93 -6.30
CA ARG A 25 5.33 -4.15 -6.04
C ARG A 25 5.68 -4.88 -7.33
N ARG A 26 4.72 -5.02 -8.25
CA ARG A 26 4.96 -5.65 -9.56
C ARG A 26 5.98 -4.84 -10.36
N ALA A 27 5.86 -3.51 -10.37
CA ALA A 27 6.85 -2.65 -11.01
C ALA A 27 8.26 -2.84 -10.41
N GLY A 28 8.37 -3.01 -9.08
CA GLY A 28 9.64 -3.33 -8.42
C GLY A 28 10.23 -4.67 -8.86
N GLN A 29 9.38 -5.70 -8.96
CA GLN A 29 9.78 -7.03 -9.46
C GLN A 29 10.25 -6.98 -10.92
N GLU A 30 9.54 -6.26 -11.78
CA GLU A 30 9.93 -6.07 -13.19
C GLU A 30 11.23 -5.27 -13.30
N ALA A 31 11.39 -4.18 -12.53
CA ALA A 31 12.62 -3.40 -12.50
C ALA A 31 13.82 -4.23 -12.01
N GLY A 32 13.63 -5.10 -11.02
CA GLY A 32 14.65 -6.02 -10.54
C GLY A 32 15.02 -7.11 -11.55
N ALA A 33 14.08 -7.50 -12.42
CA ALA A 33 14.34 -8.47 -13.49
C ALA A 33 15.06 -7.86 -14.70
N LEU A 34 15.01 -6.53 -14.88
CA LEU A 34 15.73 -5.82 -15.93
C LEU A 34 17.24 -5.81 -15.66
N SER A 35 17.94 -6.86 -16.12
CA SER A 35 19.41 -6.87 -16.09
C SER A 35 19.99 -6.50 -17.45
N LEU A 36 20.96 -5.58 -17.44
CA LEU A 36 21.83 -5.34 -18.58
C LEU A 36 23.17 -6.02 -18.33
N HIS A 37 23.64 -6.74 -19.33
CA HIS A 37 24.96 -7.35 -19.33
C HIS A 37 25.90 -6.52 -20.20
N GLU A 38 27.21 -6.71 -20.02
CA GLU A 38 28.24 -6.02 -20.81
C GLU A 38 27.99 -6.14 -22.33
N SER A 39 27.53 -7.32 -22.77
CA SER A 39 27.16 -7.60 -24.17
C SER A 39 26.00 -6.75 -24.71
N LEU A 40 25.17 -6.18 -23.83
CA LEU A 40 24.00 -5.37 -24.19
C LEU A 40 24.27 -3.86 -24.18
N LEU A 41 25.31 -3.40 -23.46
CA LEU A 41 25.66 -1.97 -23.38
C LEU A 41 26.76 -1.57 -24.34
N SER A 42 27.82 -2.38 -24.45
CA SER A 42 29.05 -2.22 -25.25
C SER A 42 30.26 -2.66 -24.43
N TRP A 43 31.33 -3.10 -25.10
CA TRP A 43 32.65 -3.39 -24.49
C TRP A 43 33.22 -2.22 -23.68
N ALA A 44 32.85 -0.98 -24.03
CA ALA A 44 33.31 0.21 -23.32
C ALA A 44 32.61 0.40 -21.95
N SER A 45 31.53 -0.33 -21.67
CA SER A 45 30.71 -0.13 -20.46
C SER A 45 31.39 -0.56 -19.16
N VAL A 46 32.34 -1.49 -19.23
CA VAL A 46 33.15 -1.95 -18.09
C VAL A 46 34.23 -0.95 -17.70
N PRO A 47 35.16 -0.53 -18.60
CA PRO A 47 36.21 0.41 -18.24
C PRO A 47 35.69 1.81 -17.91
N THR A 48 34.52 2.20 -18.43
CA THR A 48 33.89 3.50 -18.11
C THR A 48 33.05 3.47 -16.84
N GLY A 49 32.79 2.30 -16.25
CA GLY A 49 31.92 2.15 -15.08
C GLY A 49 30.42 2.32 -15.38
N LEU A 50 30.00 2.37 -16.65
CA LEU A 50 28.60 2.50 -17.04
C LEU A 50 27.77 1.30 -16.57
N LEU A 51 28.32 0.09 -16.64
CA LEU A 51 27.63 -1.13 -16.17
C LEU A 51 27.36 -1.06 -14.66
N ALA A 52 28.33 -0.60 -13.87
CA ALA A 52 28.18 -0.43 -12.43
C ALA A 52 27.15 0.67 -12.10
N THR A 53 27.19 1.79 -12.82
CA THR A 53 26.20 2.87 -12.67
C THR A 53 24.79 2.37 -12.96
N TYR A 54 24.60 1.58 -14.02
CA TYR A 54 23.30 0.97 -14.33
C TYR A 54 22.82 0.07 -13.19
N ALA A 55 23.67 -0.83 -12.68
CA ALA A 55 23.31 -1.72 -11.58
C ALA A 55 22.92 -0.93 -10.31
N GLN A 56 23.62 0.17 -10.00
CA GLN A 56 23.26 1.03 -8.87
C GLN A 56 21.91 1.72 -9.06
N ILE A 57 21.62 2.23 -10.25
CA ILE A 57 20.33 2.87 -10.57
C ILE A 57 19.20 1.84 -10.49
N GLN A 58 19.42 0.65 -11.04
CA GLN A 58 18.46 -0.45 -10.97
C GLN A 58 18.16 -0.79 -9.50
N GLN A 59 19.20 -1.02 -8.69
CA GLN A 59 19.05 -1.35 -7.28
C GLN A 59 18.32 -0.24 -6.50
N LYS A 60 18.66 1.02 -6.77
CA LYS A 60 17.99 2.16 -6.13
C LYS A 60 16.52 2.27 -6.53
N THR A 61 16.20 1.98 -7.79
CA THR A 61 14.82 1.97 -8.29
C THR A 61 14.00 0.89 -7.60
N VAL A 62 14.54 -0.34 -7.50
CA VAL A 62 13.89 -1.45 -6.77
C VAL A 62 13.66 -1.07 -5.31
N THR A 63 14.69 -0.52 -4.65
CA THR A 63 14.60 -0.10 -3.23
C THR A 63 13.49 0.92 -3.01
N LEU A 64 13.42 1.97 -3.85
CA LEU A 64 12.39 3.00 -3.74
C LEU A 64 10.97 2.45 -4.00
N LEU A 65 10.83 1.48 -4.92
CA LEU A 65 9.56 0.83 -5.19
C LEU A 65 9.12 -0.06 -4.03
N ASP A 66 10.03 -0.79 -3.40
CA ASP A 66 9.75 -1.58 -2.20
C ASP A 66 9.34 -0.70 -1.02
N GLU A 67 10.04 0.42 -0.80
CA GLU A 67 9.69 1.42 0.21
C GLU A 67 8.30 2.01 -0.04
N ALA A 68 8.00 2.42 -1.28
CA ALA A 68 6.69 2.95 -1.64
C ALA A 68 5.58 1.91 -1.43
N THR A 69 5.80 0.65 -1.82
CA THR A 69 4.86 -0.45 -1.54
C THR A 69 4.58 -0.60 -0.05
N ALA A 70 5.61 -0.52 0.80
CA ALA A 70 5.43 -0.61 2.25
C ALA A 70 4.56 0.54 2.79
N VAL A 71 4.82 1.77 2.36
CA VAL A 71 4.05 2.96 2.75
C VAL A 71 2.59 2.83 2.32
N TYR A 72 2.31 2.45 1.07
CA TYR A 72 0.93 2.32 0.59
C TYR A 72 0.16 1.23 1.34
N ARG A 73 0.83 0.13 1.68
CA ARG A 73 0.23 -0.95 2.48
C ARG A 73 -0.07 -0.51 3.90
N GLU A 74 0.81 0.29 4.50
CA GLU A 74 0.59 0.86 5.82
C GLU A 74 -0.63 1.80 5.83
N VAL A 75 -0.76 2.67 4.82
CA VAL A 75 -1.94 3.54 4.65
C VAL A 75 -3.22 2.72 4.52
N SER A 76 -3.23 1.70 3.66
CA SER A 76 -4.37 0.78 3.52
C SER A 76 -4.76 0.15 4.86
N THR A 77 -3.77 -0.37 5.60
CA THR A 77 -3.99 -0.99 6.91
C THR A 77 -4.52 0.01 7.94
N ALA A 78 -4.02 1.25 7.94
CA ALA A 78 -4.47 2.29 8.84
C ALA A 78 -5.93 2.67 8.58
N LEU A 79 -6.32 2.81 7.31
CA LEU A 79 -7.70 3.12 6.92
C LEU A 79 -8.66 1.98 7.32
N ASP A 80 -8.28 0.72 7.13
CA ASP A 80 -9.09 -0.42 7.53
C ASP A 80 -9.26 -0.50 9.06
N LYS A 81 -8.19 -0.24 9.83
CA LYS A 81 -8.25 -0.14 11.29
C LYS A 81 -9.19 0.97 11.76
N VAL A 82 -9.15 2.13 11.11
CA VAL A 82 -10.03 3.27 11.44
C VAL A 82 -11.49 2.91 11.12
N ALA A 83 -11.76 2.30 9.96
CA ALA A 83 -13.09 1.82 9.60
C ALA A 83 -13.63 0.82 10.63
N HIS A 84 -12.82 -0.15 11.05
CA HIS A 84 -13.19 -1.13 12.06
C HIS A 84 -13.46 -0.50 13.43
N ALA A 85 -12.67 0.50 13.84
CA ALA A 85 -12.87 1.22 15.09
C ALA A 85 -14.21 1.98 15.10
N TYR A 86 -14.61 2.58 13.97
CA TYR A 86 -15.90 3.24 13.83
C TYR A 86 -17.07 2.24 13.89
N GLU A 87 -16.98 1.09 13.21
CA GLU A 87 -18.00 0.05 13.31
C GLU A 87 -18.19 -0.47 14.73
N LEU A 88 -17.08 -0.69 15.44
CA LEU A 88 -17.12 -1.14 16.83
C LEU A 88 -17.75 -0.07 17.74
N SER A 89 -17.45 1.21 17.50
CA SER A 89 -18.06 2.32 18.22
C SER A 89 -19.58 2.38 17.98
N ASP A 90 -20.02 2.24 16.73
CA ASP A 90 -21.44 2.28 16.37
C ASP A 90 -22.22 1.09 16.94
N THR A 91 -21.65 -0.11 16.88
CA THR A 91 -22.27 -1.32 17.47
C THR A 91 -22.38 -1.22 18.98
N ASN A 92 -21.36 -0.69 19.66
CA ASN A 92 -21.40 -0.43 21.09
C ASN A 92 -22.48 0.61 21.45
N ALA A 93 -22.54 1.72 20.72
CA ALA A 93 -23.55 2.76 20.93
C ALA A 93 -24.98 2.22 20.70
N ALA A 94 -25.19 1.42 19.65
CA ALA A 94 -26.46 0.76 19.38
C ALA A 94 -26.86 -0.23 20.48
N SER A 95 -25.90 -0.97 21.03
CA SER A 95 -26.15 -1.92 22.14
C SER A 95 -26.54 -1.20 23.44
N GLN A 96 -25.90 -0.07 23.74
CA GLN A 96 -26.21 0.76 24.91
C GLN A 96 -27.59 1.41 24.77
N LEU A 97 -27.93 1.91 23.58
CA LEU A 97 -29.24 2.48 23.30
C LEU A 97 -30.37 1.44 23.41
N LYS A 98 -30.15 0.21 22.93
CA LYS A 98 -31.11 -0.89 23.14
C LYS A 98 -31.33 -1.18 24.64
N GLY A 99 -30.25 -1.23 25.43
CA GLY A 99 -30.36 -1.46 26.88
C GLY A 99 -31.04 -0.32 27.66
N VAL A 100 -30.99 0.92 27.17
CA VAL A 100 -31.66 2.09 27.79
C VAL A 100 -33.12 2.22 27.35
N TRP A 101 -33.45 1.81 26.12
CA TRP A 101 -34.82 1.90 25.58
C TRP A 101 -35.71 0.72 25.98
N ASP A 102 -35.13 -0.40 26.40
CA ASP A 102 -35.84 -1.61 26.85
C ASP A 102 -36.14 -1.58 28.36
N VAL A 103 -36.69 -0.44 28.85
CA VAL A 103 -37.15 -0.30 30.23
C VAL A 103 -38.68 -0.45 30.27
N ARG A 104 -39.09 -1.65 30.70
CA ARG A 104 -40.38 -2.10 31.30
C ARG A 104 -41.60 -2.27 30.39
N GLU A 105 -41.94 -3.54 30.16
CA GLU A 105 -43.26 -4.09 30.56
C GLU A 105 -43.08 -5.11 31.68
#